data_AF-A0A4Y2RR99-F1
#
_entry.id   AF-A0A4Y2RR99-F1
#
_cell.length_a   1.000
_cell.length_b   1.000
_cell.length_c   1.000
_cell.angle_alpha   90.00
_cell.angle_beta   90.00
_cell.angle_gamma   90.00
#
_symmetry.space_group_name_H-M   'P 1'
#
loop_
_entity.id
_entity.type
_entity.pdbx_description
1 polymer ?
#
loop_
_entity_poly.entity_id
_entity_poly.type
_entity_poly.pdbx_seq_one_letter_code
_entity_poly.pdbx_strand_id
1 'polypeptide(L)'
;MGILPHYKLYLDNDPKHNAHICRLWALYQCPQVIRTPAQSPDLNPIENIWDHLNNGIRKYKVSSKNELSEKLMSDWDKIEGNVCTNLVKSVPKRLNEVIKCKGGPTHY
;
A
#
# COMPACT_ATOMS: atom_id res chain seq x y z
N MET A 1 0.39 6.95 21.58
CA MET A 1 0.70 6.96 20.13
C MET A 1 0.31 5.61 19.59
N GLY A 2 -0.77 5.51 18.83
CA GLY A 2 -1.27 4.28 18.23
C GLY A 2 -2.26 4.65 17.11
N ILE A 3 -2.56 3.71 16.22
CA ILE A 3 -3.57 3.92 15.20
C ILE A 3 -4.93 4.08 15.90
N LEU A 4 -5.68 5.15 15.55
CA LEU A 4 -6.96 5.40 16.20
C LEU A 4 -7.92 4.22 15.99
N PRO A 5 -8.82 3.90 16.94
CA PRO A 5 -9.61 2.67 16.94
C PRO A 5 -10.47 2.43 15.69
N HIS A 6 -10.81 3.49 14.94
CA HIS A 6 -11.62 3.42 13.73
C HIS A 6 -10.82 3.10 12.46
N TYR A 7 -9.49 3.15 12.52
CA TYR A 7 -8.64 2.77 11.39
C TYR A 7 -8.28 1.28 11.48
N LYS A 8 -8.09 0.69 10.29
CA LYS A 8 -7.63 -0.68 10.13
C LYS A 8 -6.28 -0.66 9.43
N LEU A 9 -5.32 -1.38 9.97
CA LEU A 9 -4.01 -1.57 9.36
C LEU A 9 -4.10 -2.66 8.29
N TYR A 10 -3.60 -2.37 7.09
CA TYR A 10 -3.43 -3.34 6.01
C TYR A 10 -1.93 -3.58 5.80
N LEU A 11 -1.50 -4.85 5.81
CA LEU A 11 -0.13 -5.26 5.55
C LEU A 11 -0.13 -6.44 4.58
N ASP A 12 0.92 -6.57 3.77
CA ASP A 12 1.15 -7.80 3.02
C ASP A 12 1.58 -8.95 3.96
N ASN A 13 1.80 -10.12 3.37
CA ASN A 13 2.22 -11.31 4.10
C ASN A 13 3.74 -11.52 4.13
N ASP A 14 4.58 -10.48 3.98
CA ASP A 14 6.03 -10.62 4.13
C ASP A 14 6.37 -11.23 5.52
N PRO A 15 7.27 -12.22 5.61
CA PRO A 15 7.67 -12.83 6.87
C PRO A 15 8.09 -11.84 7.95
N LYS A 16 8.67 -10.68 7.57
CA LYS A 16 9.08 -9.63 8.51
C LYS A 16 7.89 -9.02 9.23
N HIS A 17 6.76 -8.81 8.54
CA HIS A 17 5.53 -8.32 9.18
C HIS A 17 4.93 -9.34 10.16
N ASN A 18 5.24 -10.63 9.96
CA ASN A 18 4.81 -11.73 10.81
C ASN A 18 5.84 -12.11 11.91
N ALA A 19 6.99 -11.44 11.97
CA ALA A 19 7.97 -11.64 13.04
C ALA A 19 7.34 -11.36 14.40
N HIS A 20 7.79 -12.07 15.45
CA HIS A 20 7.21 -11.96 16.80
C HIS A 20 7.18 -10.51 17.30
N ILE A 21 8.29 -9.77 17.13
CA ILE A 21 8.39 -8.37 17.55
C ILE A 21 7.39 -7.46 16.82
N CYS A 22 7.19 -7.65 15.51
CA CYS A 22 6.26 -6.87 14.71
C CYS A 22 4.81 -7.16 15.09
N ARG A 23 4.45 -8.43 15.28
CA ARG A 23 3.10 -8.82 15.73
C ARG A 23 2.80 -8.32 17.14
N LEU A 24 3.78 -8.36 18.04
CA LEU A 24 3.62 -7.84 19.40
C LEU A 24 3.37 -6.34 19.38
N TRP A 25 4.15 -5.60 18.59
CA TRP A 25 3.92 -4.16 18.42
C TRP A 25 2.54 -3.87 17.82
N ALA A 26 2.16 -4.59 16.75
CA ALA A 26 0.86 -4.41 16.11
C ALA A 26 -0.30 -4.70 17.07
N LEU A 27 -0.18 -5.72 17.93
CA LEU A 27 -1.19 -6.05 18.95
C LEU A 27 -1.48 -4.87 19.90
N TYR A 28 -0.44 -4.14 20.31
CA TYR A 28 -0.59 -3.02 21.25
C TYR A 28 -0.93 -1.69 20.57
N GLN A 29 -0.52 -1.51 19.31
CA GLN A 29 -0.60 -0.20 18.63
C GLN A 29 -1.69 -0.12 17.55
N CYS A 30 -2.18 -1.27 17.08
CA CYS A 30 -3.11 -1.36 15.96
C CYS A 30 -4.32 -2.22 16.38
N PRO A 31 -5.42 -1.60 16.85
CA PRO A 31 -6.59 -2.33 17.33
C PRO A 31 -7.21 -3.27 16.29
N GLN A 32 -7.02 -2.96 15.00
CA GLN A 32 -7.59 -3.72 13.90
C GLN A 32 -6.53 -3.92 12.80
N VAL A 33 -6.19 -5.17 12.51
CA VAL A 33 -5.30 -5.55 11.41
C VAL A 33 -6.08 -6.41 10.42
N ILE A 34 -6.04 -6.05 9.14
CA ILE A 34 -6.67 -6.78 8.04
C ILE A 34 -5.76 -7.95 7.65
N ARG A 35 -6.32 -9.16 7.62
CA ARG A 35 -5.65 -10.31 7.03
C ARG A 35 -5.75 -10.24 5.52
N THR A 36 -4.63 -10.37 4.84
CA THR A 36 -4.54 -10.28 3.39
C THR A 36 -4.22 -11.65 2.81
N PRO A 37 -4.68 -11.96 1.59
CA PRO A 37 -4.24 -13.16 0.89
C PRO A 37 -2.77 -13.01 0.45
N ALA A 38 -2.05 -14.13 0.37
CA ALA A 38 -0.69 -14.14 -0.15
C ALA A 38 -0.71 -13.88 -1.67
N GLN A 39 0.35 -13.25 -2.18
CA GLN A 39 0.54 -12.99 -3.63
C GLN A 39 -0.61 -12.20 -4.28
N SER A 40 -1.22 -11.27 -3.55
CA SER A 40 -2.31 -10.42 -4.07
C SER A 40 -1.92 -8.93 -4.07
N PRO A 41 -0.91 -8.53 -4.88
CA PRO A 41 -0.55 -7.12 -5.03
C PRO A 41 -1.71 -6.31 -5.65
N ASP A 42 -2.53 -6.95 -6.47
CA ASP A 42 -3.72 -6.38 -7.11
C ASP A 42 -4.75 -5.84 -6.10
N LEU A 43 -4.82 -6.43 -4.90
CA LEU A 43 -5.65 -5.94 -3.80
C LEU A 43 -5.02 -4.82 -2.98
N ASN A 44 -3.70 -4.61 -3.08
CA ASN A 44 -2.96 -3.66 -2.25
C ASN A 44 -2.89 -2.28 -2.93
N PRO A 45 -3.65 -1.27 -2.48
CA PRO A 45 -3.71 0.01 -3.20
C PRO A 45 -2.41 0.82 -3.13
N ILE A 46 -1.49 0.49 -2.22
CA ILE A 46 -0.19 1.17 -2.13
C ILE A 46 0.69 0.87 -3.34
N GLU A 47 0.51 -0.27 -4.02
CA GLU A 47 1.24 -0.59 -5.25
C GLU A 47 0.97 0.47 -6.32
N ASN A 48 -0.28 0.97 -6.41
CA ASN A 48 -0.61 2.04 -7.34
C ASN A 48 0.03 3.38 -6.96
N ILE A 49 0.26 3.63 -5.66
CA ILE A 49 1.02 4.81 -5.20
C ILE A 49 2.49 4.66 -5.58
N TRP A 50 3.08 3.47 -5.40
CA TRP A 50 4.45 3.21 -5.82
C TRP A 50 4.62 3.38 -7.34
N ASP A 51 3.69 2.88 -8.14
CA ASP A 51 3.69 3.09 -9.58
C ASP A 51 3.55 4.56 -9.97
N HIS A 52 2.70 5.32 -9.27
CA HIS A 52 2.57 6.76 -9.48
C HIS A 52 3.90 7.49 -9.25
N LEU A 53 4.57 7.19 -8.13
CA LEU A 53 5.87 7.77 -7.78
C LEU A 53 6.95 7.35 -8.79
N ASN A 54 7.01 6.06 -9.16
CA ASN A 54 7.95 5.56 -10.16
C ASN A 54 7.79 6.27 -11.50
N ASN A 55 6.56 6.50 -11.94
CA ASN A 55 6.26 7.25 -13.17
C ASN A 55 6.65 8.73 -13.07
N GLY A 56 6.53 9.33 -11.89
CA GLY A 56 7.06 10.67 -11.60
C GLY A 56 8.58 10.73 -11.74
N ILE A 57 9.28 9.82 -11.07
CA ILE A 57 10.74 9.76 -11.06
C ILE A 57 11.34 9.49 -12.45
N ARG A 58 10.69 8.65 -13.27
CA ARG A 58 11.14 8.35 -14.65
C ARG A 58 11.28 9.58 -15.56
N LYS A 59 10.68 10.72 -15.19
CA LYS A 59 10.79 11.99 -15.92
C LYS A 59 12.12 12.70 -15.70
N TYR A 60 12.88 12.30 -14.68
CA TYR A 60 14.15 12.91 -14.30
C TYR A 60 15.31 11.95 -14.59
N LYS A 61 16.46 12.53 -14.94
CA LYS A 61 17.72 11.78 -15.02
C LYS A 61 18.42 11.82 -13.65
N VAL A 62 18.00 10.92 -12.76
CA VAL A 62 18.55 10.84 -11.41
C VAL A 62 19.91 10.14 -11.42
N SER A 63 20.89 10.73 -10.75
CA SER A 63 22.29 10.30 -10.75
C SER A 63 22.86 9.96 -9.37
N SER A 64 22.12 10.25 -8.29
CA SER A 64 22.54 9.97 -6.92
C SER A 64 21.36 9.56 -6.04
N LYS A 65 21.66 8.91 -4.91
CA LYS A 65 20.64 8.54 -3.91
C LYS A 65 19.96 9.77 -3.29
N ASN A 66 20.71 10.85 -3.08
CA ASN A 66 20.15 12.08 -2.49
C ASN A 66 19.15 12.73 -3.44
N GLU A 67 19.52 12.84 -4.73
CA GLU A 67 18.62 13.35 -5.76
C GLU A 67 17.35 12.49 -5.89
N LEU A 68 17.50 11.16 -5.84
CA LEU A 68 16.34 10.24 -5.83
C LEU A 68 15.41 10.53 -4.65
N SER A 69 15.97 10.66 -3.45
CA SER A 69 15.23 10.93 -2.22
C SER A 69 14.46 12.25 -2.30
N GLU A 70 15.13 13.33 -2.71
CA GLU A 70 14.52 14.66 -2.84
C GLU A 70 13.37 14.65 -3.85
N LYS A 71 13.55 13.99 -5.00
CA LYS A 71 12.50 13.89 -6.02
C LYS A 71 11.33 13.03 -5.55
N LEU A 72 11.59 11.91 -4.87
CA LEU A 72 10.53 11.05 -4.32
C LEU A 72 9.70 11.80 -3.28
N MET A 73 10.35 12.53 -2.37
CA MET A 73 9.64 13.36 -1.38
C MET A 73 8.82 14.45 -2.05
N SER A 74 9.39 15.16 -3.03
CA SER A 74 8.68 16.21 -3.77
C SER A 74 7.47 15.67 -4.54
N ASP A 75 7.57 14.49 -5.15
CA ASP A 75 6.45 13.89 -5.87
C ASP A 75 5.42 13.28 -4.92
N TRP A 76 5.85 12.73 -3.77
CA TRP A 76 4.97 12.28 -2.70
C TRP A 76 4.08 13.42 -2.18
N ASP A 77 4.66 14.58 -1.91
CA ASP A 77 3.92 15.75 -1.38
C ASP A 77 2.90 16.31 -2.38
N LYS A 78 3.02 15.99 -3.67
CA LYS A 78 2.06 16.37 -4.71
C LYS A 78 0.87 15.41 -4.81
N ILE A 79 0.92 14.24 -4.15
CA ILE A 79 -0.18 13.28 -4.20
C ILE A 79 -1.38 13.87 -3.45
N GLU A 80 -2.39 14.24 -4.22
CA GLU A 80 -3.64 14.77 -3.68
C GLU A 80 -4.41 13.69 -2.91
N GLY A 81 -5.11 14.09 -1.84
CA GLY A 81 -5.91 13.17 -1.03
C GLY A 81 -7.04 12.47 -1.80
N ASN A 82 -7.47 13.02 -2.94
CA ASN A 82 -8.45 12.39 -3.84
C ASN A 82 -7.89 11.10 -4.48
N VAL A 83 -6.59 11.02 -4.76
CA VAL A 83 -5.92 9.84 -5.33
C VAL A 83 -6.04 8.69 -4.34
N CYS A 84 -5.61 8.91 -3.09
CA CYS A 84 -5.73 7.94 -2.01
C CYS A 84 -7.19 7.54 -1.77
N THR A 85 -8.11 8.51 -1.77
CA THR A 85 -9.55 8.25 -1.58
C THR A 85 -10.11 7.35 -2.68
N ASN A 86 -9.77 7.60 -3.95
CA ASN A 86 -10.23 6.81 -5.08
C ASN A 86 -9.66 5.39 -5.06
N LEU A 87 -8.39 5.25 -4.70
CA LEU A 87 -7.74 3.94 -4.53
C LEU A 87 -8.43 3.09 -3.47
N VAL A 88 -8.71 3.66 -2.28
CA VAL A 88 -9.45 2.96 -1.21
C VAL A 88 -10.88 2.62 -1.67
N LYS A 89 -11.58 3.55 -2.32
CA LYS A 89 -12.93 3.31 -2.88
C LYS A 89 -12.95 2.23 -3.96
N SER A 90 -11.82 1.94 -4.61
CA SER A 90 -11.72 0.89 -5.62
C SER A 90 -11.67 -0.52 -5.03
N VAL A 91 -11.24 -0.68 -3.77
CA VAL A 91 -11.00 -2.00 -3.12
C VAL A 91 -12.21 -2.94 -3.21
N PRO A 92 -13.46 -2.53 -2.93
CA PRO A 92 -14.62 -3.41 -3.09
C PRO A 92 -14.78 -3.95 -4.52
N LYS A 93 -14.47 -3.14 -5.54
CA LYS A 93 -14.49 -3.58 -6.94
C LYS A 93 -13.40 -4.61 -7.22
N ARG A 94 -12.18 -4.42 -6.70
CA ARG A 94 -11.08 -5.39 -6.83
C ARG A 94 -11.41 -6.72 -6.19
N LEU A 95 -11.97 -6.69 -4.96
CA LEU A 95 -12.42 -7.89 -4.26
C LEU A 95 -13.49 -8.66 -5.05
N ASN A 96 -14.48 -7.96 -5.61
CA ASN A 96 -15.49 -8.57 -6.47
C ASN A 96 -14.88 -9.24 -7.70
N GLU A 97 -13.81 -8.67 -8.24
CA GLU A 97 -13.10 -9.26 -9.37
C GLU A 97 -12.30 -10.50 -8.99
N VAL A 98 -11.61 -10.48 -7.85
CA VAL A 98 -10.96 -11.69 -7.29
C VAL A 98 -11.98 -12.82 -7.13
N ILE A 99 -13.18 -12.51 -6.61
CA ILE A 99 -14.27 -13.49 -6.49
C ILE A 99 -14.68 -14.04 -7.86
N LYS A 100 -14.86 -13.17 -8.87
CA LYS A 100 -15.18 -13.59 -10.25
C LYS A 100 -14.08 -14.45 -10.86
N CYS A 101 -12.81 -14.12 -10.60
CA CYS A 101 -11.64 -14.89 -11.01
C CYS A 101 -11.38 -16.12 -10.13
N LYS A 102 -12.25 -16.43 -9.16
CA LYS A 102 -12.13 -17.57 -8.22
C LYS A 102 -10.79 -17.58 -7.47
N GLY A 103 -10.31 -16.41 -7.06
CA GLY A 103 -9.02 -16.23 -6.39
C GLY A 103 -7.82 -16.09 -7.33
N GLY A 104 -8.03 -16.17 -8.65
CA GLY A 104 -7.00 -15.90 -9.65
C GLY A 104 -6.68 -14.40 -9.80
N PRO A 105 -5.63 -14.06 -10.58
CA PRO A 105 -5.22 -12.69 -10.81
C PRO A 105 -6.32 -11.82 -11.43
N THR A 106 -6.29 -10.53 -11.11
CA THR A 106 -7.17 -9.51 -11.70
C THR A 106 -6.38 -8.56 -12.61
N HIS A 107 -7.06 -7.60 -13.25
CA HIS A 107 -6.38 -6.59 -14.07
C HIS A 107 -5.76 -5.43 -13.27
N TYR A 108 -5.90 -5.43 -11.94
CA TYR A 108 -5.39 -4.40 -11.05
C TYR A 108 -3.93 -4.59 -10.67
#